data_AF-A0A1V3P5K4-F1
#
_entry.id   AF-A0A1V3P5K4-F1
#
_cell.length_a   1.000
_cell.length_b   1.000
_cell.length_c   1.000
_cell.angle_alpha   90.00
_cell.angle_beta   90.00
_cell.angle_gamma   90.00
#
_symmetry.space_group_name_H-M   'P 1'
#
loop_
_entity.id
_entity.type
_entity.pdbx_description
1 polymer ?
#
loop_
_entity_poly.entity_id
_entity_poly.type
_entity_poly.pdbx_seq_one_letter_code
_entity_poly.pdbx_strand_id
1 'polypeptide(L)'
;MTAPKDAFRRFQEELAALDGKDQQPSKASGSTKIDQAKSEFLALQKRYKLTVADVVAFFPEEEGIAYLQQLISANEANSSRAKKR
;
A
#
# COMPACT_ATOMS: atom_id res chain seq x y z
N MET A 1 28.69 6.63 41.62
CA MET A 1 29.00 7.92 40.95
C MET A 1 27.73 8.44 40.31
N THR A 2 27.27 9.64 40.68
CA THR A 2 26.06 10.25 40.12
C THR A 2 26.34 10.69 38.68
N ALA A 3 25.59 10.16 37.71
CA ALA A 3 25.67 10.65 36.34
C ALA A 3 25.44 12.17 36.33
N PRO A 4 26.30 12.97 35.67
CA PRO A 4 26.12 14.41 35.62
C PRO A 4 24.78 14.73 34.96
N LYS A 5 23.93 15.51 35.63
CA LYS A 5 22.57 15.88 35.16
C LYS A 5 22.58 16.42 33.72
N ASP A 6 23.69 17.03 33.32
CA ASP A 6 23.91 17.57 31.98
C ASP A 6 23.97 16.46 30.92
N ALA A 7 24.56 15.31 31.22
CA ALA A 7 24.64 14.19 30.27
C ALA A 7 23.24 13.63 29.95
N PHE A 8 22.38 13.52 30.96
CA PHE A 8 21.00 13.07 30.75
C PHE A 8 20.19 14.09 29.94
N ARG A 9 20.38 15.39 30.20
CA ARG A 9 19.69 16.44 29.46
C ARG A 9 20.12 16.50 27.99
N ARG A 10 21.42 16.36 27.73
CA ARG A 10 21.93 16.24 26.35
C ARG A 10 21.39 15.02 25.63
N PHE A 11 21.29 13.88 26.31
CA PHE A 11 20.70 12.67 25.75
C PHE A 11 19.21 12.83 25.45
N GLN A 12 18.46 13.51 26.32
CA GLN A 12 17.05 13.84 26.07
C GLN A 12 16.89 14.79 24.87
N GLU A 13 17.76 15.80 24.73
CA GLU A 13 17.77 16.70 23.58
C GLU A 13 18.11 15.97 22.28
N GLU A 14 19.04 15.02 22.33
CA GLU A 14 19.42 14.18 21.19
C GLU A 14 18.27 13.25 20.76
N LEU A 15 17.57 12.63 21.71
CA LEU A 15 16.38 11.83 21.44
C LEU A 15 15.23 12.67 20.90
N ALA A 16 14.97 13.86 21.46
CA ALA A 16 13.92 14.75 20.98
C ALA A 16 14.20 15.27 19.55
N ALA A 17 15.47 15.49 19.21
CA ALA A 17 15.88 15.89 17.86
C ALA A 17 15.75 14.76 16.83
N LEU A 18 15.87 13.49 17.26
CA LEU A 18 15.62 12.32 16.42
C LEU A 18 14.12 12.07 16.23
N ASP A 19 13.33 12.14 17.31
CA ASP A 19 11.88 11.96 17.26
C ASP A 19 11.19 13.07 16.42
N GLY A 20 11.68 14.31 16.49
CA GLY A 20 11.22 15.39 15.62
C GLY A 20 11.55 15.23 14.12
N LYS A 21 12.57 14.41 13.77
CA LYS A 21 12.89 14.06 12.38
C LYS A 21 12.03 12.92 11.86
N ASP A 22 11.67 11.97 12.71
CA ASP A 22 10.78 10.86 12.37
C ASP A 22 9.28 11.25 12.40
N GLN A 23 8.91 12.29 13.17
CA GLN A 23 7.55 12.84 13.25
C GLN A 23 7.28 14.00 12.28
N GLN A 24 7.91 14.02 11.10
CA GLN A 24 7.25 14.64 9.96
C GLN A 24 6.42 13.58 9.23
N PRO A 25 5.11 13.44 9.54
CA PRO A 25 4.21 12.69 8.69
C PRO A 25 4.04 13.50 7.41
N SER A 26 4.93 13.30 6.45
CA SER A 26 4.70 13.68 5.08
C SER A 26 3.46 12.92 4.62
N LYS A 27 2.31 13.58 4.68
CA LYS A 27 1.03 13.09 4.15
C LYS A 27 1.09 12.79 2.63
N ALA A 28 2.24 13.03 2.00
CA ALA A 28 2.59 12.65 0.63
C ALA A 28 3.25 11.26 0.50
N SER A 29 3.71 10.63 1.59
CA SER A 29 4.48 9.36 1.52
C SER A 29 3.62 8.14 1.17
N GLY A 30 2.36 8.10 1.63
CA GLY A 30 1.46 6.97 1.39
C GLY A 30 1.11 6.80 -0.09
N SER A 31 0.79 7.89 -0.79
CA SER A 31 0.55 7.86 -2.24
C SER A 31 1.81 7.46 -2.99
N THR A 32 2.98 8.01 -2.64
CA THR A 32 4.23 7.63 -3.30
C THR A 32 4.61 6.17 -3.10
N LYS A 33 4.35 5.58 -1.93
CA LYS A 33 4.60 4.16 -1.67
C LYS A 33 3.66 3.26 -2.47
N ILE A 34 2.37 3.62 -2.54
CA ILE A 34 1.39 2.90 -3.35
C ILE A 34 1.71 3.03 -4.85
N ASP A 35 2.13 4.20 -5.31
CA ASP A 35 2.49 4.42 -6.70
C ASP A 35 3.79 3.67 -7.08
N GLN A 36 4.77 3.62 -6.17
CA GLN A 36 5.95 2.77 -6.32
C GLN A 36 5.56 1.28 -6.38
N ALA A 37 4.76 0.79 -5.43
CA ALA A 37 4.30 -0.61 -5.42
C ALA A 37 3.51 -0.98 -6.69
N LYS A 38 2.66 -0.08 -7.20
CA LYS A 38 1.97 -0.26 -8.49
C LYS A 38 2.96 -0.35 -9.65
N SER A 39 3.97 0.51 -9.67
CA SER A 39 4.98 0.52 -10.72
C SER A 39 5.81 -0.78 -10.75
N GLU A 40 6.18 -1.28 -9.57
CA GLU A 40 6.90 -2.53 -9.40
C GLU A 40 6.05 -3.73 -9.83
N PHE A 41 4.77 -3.75 -9.43
CA PHE A 41 3.82 -4.78 -9.85
C PHE A 41 3.65 -4.82 -11.38
N LEU A 42 3.50 -3.66 -12.03
CA LEU A 42 3.38 -3.58 -13.49
C LEU A 42 4.65 -4.04 -14.20
N ALA A 43 5.83 -3.75 -13.65
CA ALA A 43 7.10 -4.25 -14.17
C ALA A 43 7.19 -5.77 -14.06
N LEU A 44 6.78 -6.33 -12.92
CA LEU A 44 6.72 -7.77 -12.69
C LEU A 44 5.73 -8.46 -13.64
N GLN A 45 4.55 -7.86 -13.82
CA GLN A 45 3.52 -8.32 -14.75
C GLN A 45 4.06 -8.41 -16.18
N LYS A 46 4.75 -7.38 -16.66
CA LYS A 46 5.34 -7.37 -18.01
C LYS A 46 6.43 -8.42 -18.16
N ARG A 47 7.29 -8.59 -17.15
CA ARG A 47 8.43 -9.51 -17.20
C ARG A 47 7.99 -10.98 -17.23
N TYR A 48 6.99 -11.32 -16.44
CA TYR A 48 6.51 -12.71 -16.29
C TYR A 48 5.20 -12.99 -17.02
N LYS A 49 4.65 -12.00 -17.73
CA LYS A 49 3.34 -12.08 -18.41
C LYS A 49 2.21 -12.52 -17.47
N LEU A 50 2.23 -12.03 -16.22
CA LEU A 50 1.25 -12.38 -15.21
C LEU A 50 -0.15 -11.99 -15.66
N THR A 51 -1.06 -12.95 -15.59
CA THR A 51 -2.47 -12.81 -15.91
C THR A 51 -3.31 -12.79 -14.63
N VAL A 52 -4.58 -12.39 -14.77
CA VAL A 52 -5.55 -12.49 -13.68
C VAL A 52 -5.70 -13.94 -13.21
N ALA A 53 -5.55 -14.92 -14.11
CA ALA A 53 -5.61 -16.34 -13.77
C ALA A 53 -4.47 -16.73 -12.80
N ASP A 54 -3.26 -16.21 -13.00
CA ASP A 54 -2.12 -16.49 -12.13
C ASP A 54 -2.33 -15.94 -10.71
N VAL A 55 -3.01 -14.80 -10.58
CA VAL A 55 -3.36 -14.22 -9.27
C VAL A 55 -4.49 -14.99 -8.60
N VAL A 56 -5.52 -15.35 -9.37
CA VAL A 56 -6.69 -16.11 -8.87
C VAL A 56 -6.28 -17.52 -8.42
N ALA A 57 -5.27 -18.13 -9.04
CA ALA A 57 -4.75 -19.44 -8.66
C ALA A 57 -4.15 -19.50 -7.24
N PHE A 58 -3.82 -18.36 -6.62
CA PHE A 58 -3.36 -18.31 -5.22
C PHE A 58 -4.50 -18.33 -4.20
N PHE A 59 -5.76 -18.16 -4.63
CA PHE A 59 -6.91 -18.18 -3.74
C PHE A 59 -7.56 -19.57 -3.70
N PRO A 60 -8.20 -19.94 -2.58
CA PRO A 60 -9.13 -21.07 -2.57
C PRO A 60 -10.19 -20.90 -3.66
N GLU A 61 -10.59 -21.99 -4.31
CA GLU A 61 -11.50 -21.96 -5.47
C GLU A 61 -12.79 -21.19 -5.18
N GLU A 62 -13.35 -21.39 -3.99
CA GLU A 62 -14.60 -20.73 -3.55
C GLU A 62 -14.46 -19.20 -3.46
N GLU A 63 -13.32 -18.70 -2.97
CA GLU A 63 -13.06 -17.27 -2.81
C GLU A 63 -12.73 -16.60 -4.15
N GLY A 64 -11.98 -17.28 -5.02
CA GLY A 64 -11.61 -16.79 -6.34
C GLY A 64 -12.83 -16.58 -7.26
N ILE A 65 -13.76 -17.54 -7.28
CA ILE A 65 -14.97 -17.46 -8.10
C ILE A 65 -15.90 -16.34 -7.62
N ALA A 66 -16.12 -16.23 -6.31
CA ALA A 66 -16.95 -15.17 -5.73
C ALA A 66 -16.39 -13.78 -6.08
N TYR A 67 -15.08 -13.60 -5.99
CA TYR A 67 -14.41 -12.35 -6.36
C TYR A 67 -14.60 -12.01 -7.84
N LEU A 68 -14.40 -12.97 -8.74
CA LEU A 68 -14.61 -12.76 -10.18
C LEU A 68 -16.08 -12.42 -10.50
N GLN A 69 -17.03 -13.09 -9.85
CA GLN A 69 -18.45 -12.85 -10.04
C GLN A 69 -18.88 -11.46 -9.54
N GLN A 70 -18.26 -10.96 -8.47
CA GLN A 70 -18.44 -9.59 -8.00
C GLN A 70 -17.89 -8.58 -9.02
N LEU A 71 -16.71 -8.82 -9.59
CA LEU A 71 -16.11 -7.94 -10.60
C LEU A 71 -16.97 -7.85 -11.87
N ILE A 72 -17.50 -8.99 -12.33
CA ILE A 72 -18.38 -9.04 -13.51
C ILE A 72 -19.67 -8.26 -13.23
N SER A 73 -20.34 -8.53 -12.11
CA SER A 73 -21.57 -7.84 -11.70
C SER A 73 -21.37 -6.32 -11.60
N ALA A 74 -20.25 -5.87 -11.02
CA ALA A 74 -19.92 -4.45 -10.91
C ALA A 74 -19.71 -3.79 -12.28
N ASN A 75 -19.12 -4.51 -13.24
CA ASN A 75 -18.89 -4.01 -14.59
C ASN A 75 -20.19 -3.94 -15.41
N GLU A 76 -21.06 -4.96 -15.33
CA GLU A 76 -22.37 -4.97 -15.99
C GLU A 76 -23.30 -3.86 -15.46
N ALA A 77 -23.26 -3.59 -14.15
CA ALA A 77 -24.00 -2.49 -13.56
C ALA A 77 -23.55 -1.11 -14.09
N ASN A 78 -22.27 -0.97 -14.48
CA ASN A 78 -21.74 0.25 -15.07
C ASN A 78 -22.04 0.37 -16.57
N SER A 79 -22.00 -0.73 -17.33
CA SER A 79 -22.30 -0.73 -18.77
C SER A 79 -23.79 -0.45 -19.04
N SER A 80 -24.68 -0.97 -18.20
CA SER A 80 -26.13 -0.72 -18.29
C SER A 80 -26.52 0.74 -18.02
N ARG A 81 -25.78 1.45 -17.15
CA ARG A 81 -25.98 2.89 -16.91
C ARG A 81 -25.52 3.77 -18.07
N ALA A 82 -24.51 3.36 -18.83
CA ALA A 82 -24.04 4.09 -20.00
C ALA A 82 -25.03 4.05 -21.18
N LYS A 83 -25.84 2.98 -21.28
CA LYS A 83 -26.80 2.79 -22.38
C LYS A 83 -28.13 3.55 -22.21
N LYS A 84 -28.30 4.26 -21.09
CA LYS A 84 -29.52 5.01 -20.77
C LYS A 84 -29.31 6.54 -20.78
N ARG A 85 -28.19 7.03 -21.32
CA ARG A 85 -27.85 8.45 -21.46
C ARG A 85 -27.86 8.87 -22.92
#